data_AF-A0A8H2W4H3-F1
#
_entry.id   AF-A0A8H2W4H3-F1
#
_cell.length_a   1.000
_cell.length_b   1.000
_cell.length_c   1.000
_cell.angle_alpha   90.00
_cell.angle_beta   90.00
_cell.angle_gamma   90.00
#
_symmetry.space_group_name_H-M   'P 1'
#
loop_
_entity.id
_entity.type
_entity.pdbx_description
1 polymer ?
#
loop_
_entity_poly.entity_id
_entity_poly.type
_entity_poly.pdbx_seq_one_letter_code
_entity_poly.pdbx_strand_id
1 'polypeptide(L)'
;MPKHPTKNEQITQLRAQLEEERKASVTLRQTVNAQLVTIDGTVGKLKAAEEKLIQAKSTSIFMKKVPVELRLRIYKLLLTNPKLSKIESIGKTADYGKAVKFELAPAILRTCKVIRDEAEPILYGSNTFILECIGGYGPIGSIHVPQSPLTRYDGPRSDDFNDVDSDTEDETERNLMGHSGTEFHFDFTTFKALKKVKRWRIITGAYRPTPLNPVPSKSFVHFCQALCLEALTRPQRSIEIVLGLGRVDSVNQTEDAQYKFSKEQLNLLLQPLRLLKDIKLELNIAKWKTNLPVSAQLCGGSSEFYFLHNEGEATLQRFIDLAPPFVQKYQALAEDLSPVEKVFMMHKRLEHYADSFERSEKFSKDMCTLQRGHESSRRENRHYGWQLPGHSLGNPFKGYSPSSYHPVELAFSRAIIAKDKEDVTEFKAARALVLKELEPQYRRMIDASKKLRAFVEKEKRSGVFRECFGCGVFHQYEEDPFNSTLGTDLDRYIYELDKIANLLKRAMPDHIQIKIDKGTTMYDSAYVHLSREKLFQKLRWMQKQEVFAKDPSQISKWAKRLVEDLWSECQFTSWARECLFKDDITDIGCKINRKLGQGLMDEELEWIDGFGSDDEDEFYGLHELQED
;
A
#
# COMPACT_ATOMS: atom_id res chain seq x y z
N MET A 1 -14.45 -59.94 6.08
CA MET A 1 -14.42 -58.47 6.25
C MET A 1 -13.18 -58.11 7.05
N PRO A 2 -12.31 -57.20 6.60
CA PRO A 2 -11.13 -56.80 7.38
C PRO A 2 -11.60 -56.13 8.67
N LYS A 3 -11.09 -56.58 9.82
CA LYS A 3 -11.37 -55.94 11.11
C LYS A 3 -10.84 -54.51 11.05
N HIS A 4 -11.70 -53.52 11.31
CA HIS A 4 -11.28 -52.13 11.44
C HIS A 4 -10.29 -52.02 12.61
N PRO A 5 -9.13 -51.37 12.41
CA PRO A 5 -8.15 -51.19 13.47
C PRO A 5 -8.78 -50.40 14.60
N THR A 6 -8.53 -50.85 15.83
CA THR A 6 -9.00 -50.19 17.04
C THR A 6 -8.37 -48.80 17.17
N LYS A 7 -9.05 -47.85 17.83
CA LYS A 7 -8.51 -46.48 18.03
C LYS A 7 -7.10 -46.48 18.66
N ASN A 8 -6.79 -47.47 19.50
CA ASN A 8 -5.48 -47.61 20.11
C ASN A 8 -4.39 -48.06 19.12
N GLU A 9 -4.72 -48.90 18.14
CA GLU A 9 -3.81 -49.27 17.05
C GLU A 9 -3.52 -48.05 16.16
N GLN A 10 -4.53 -47.24 15.84
CA GLN A 10 -4.35 -46.00 15.07
C GLN A 10 -3.45 -44.98 15.80
N ILE A 11 -3.65 -44.78 17.10
CA ILE A 11 -2.80 -43.89 17.92
C ILE A 11 -1.35 -44.40 17.96
N THR A 12 -1.16 -45.72 18.07
CA THR A 12 0.17 -46.33 18.11
C THR A 12 0.88 -46.17 16.76
N GLN A 13 0.15 -46.34 15.66
CA GLN A 13 0.65 -46.14 14.30
C GLN A 13 1.03 -44.68 14.04
N LEU A 14 0.21 -43.72 14.47
CA LEU A 14 0.52 -42.29 14.36
C LEU A 14 1.74 -41.89 15.19
N ARG A 15 1.93 -42.45 16.39
CA ARG A 15 3.12 -42.21 17.21
C ARG A 15 4.39 -42.75 16.56
N ALA A 16 4.32 -43.95 15.96
CA ALA A 16 5.44 -44.52 15.23
C ALA A 16 5.81 -43.67 14.00
N GLN A 17 4.82 -43.22 13.24
CA GLN A 17 5.02 -42.30 12.11
C GLN A 17 5.66 -40.97 12.55
N LEU A 18 5.16 -40.36 13.63
CA LEU A 18 5.73 -39.11 14.15
C LEU A 18 7.20 -39.29 14.58
N GLU A 19 7.55 -40.43 15.17
CA GLU A 19 8.92 -40.72 15.58
C GLU A 19 9.86 -40.96 14.39
N GLU A 20 9.38 -41.63 13.33
CA GLU A 20 10.13 -41.74 12.07
C GLU A 20 10.33 -40.39 11.40
N GLU A 21 9.30 -39.54 11.33
CA GLU A 21 9.42 -38.18 10.80
C GLU A 21 10.41 -37.33 11.61
N ARG A 22 10.41 -37.46 12.94
CA ARG A 22 11.39 -36.78 13.81
C ARG A 22 12.81 -37.24 13.51
N LYS A 23 13.05 -38.55 13.37
CA LYS A 23 14.37 -39.09 13.02
C LYS A 23 14.83 -38.64 11.63
N ALA A 24 13.91 -38.65 10.66
CA ALA A 24 14.18 -38.14 9.31
C ALA A 24 14.51 -36.64 9.34
N SER A 25 13.78 -35.84 10.11
CA SER A 25 14.02 -34.40 10.27
C SER A 25 15.40 -34.11 10.90
N VAL A 26 15.80 -34.86 11.93
CA VAL A 26 17.13 -34.72 12.56
C VAL A 26 18.24 -35.05 11.54
N THR A 27 18.09 -36.13 10.79
CA THR A 27 19.06 -36.54 9.75
C THR A 27 19.18 -35.49 8.64
N LEU A 28 18.05 -34.92 8.22
CA LEU A 28 18.02 -33.83 7.24
C LEU A 28 18.75 -32.59 7.77
N ARG A 29 18.51 -32.18 9.03
CA ARG A 29 19.21 -31.05 9.66
C ARG A 29 20.72 -31.28 9.72
N GLN A 30 21.17 -32.49 10.07
CA GLN A 30 22.59 -32.83 10.09
C GLN A 30 23.21 -32.73 8.70
N THR A 31 22.51 -33.22 7.67
CA THR A 31 22.94 -33.14 6.27
C THR A 31 23.06 -31.69 5.80
N VAL A 32 22.04 -30.87 6.09
CA VAL A 32 22.04 -29.43 5.78
C VAL A 32 23.20 -28.72 6.48
N ASN A 33 23.48 -29.03 7.74
CA ASN A 33 24.62 -28.45 8.48
C ASN A 33 25.97 -28.85 7.86
N ALA A 34 26.14 -30.12 7.47
CA ALA A 34 27.37 -30.57 6.80
C ALA A 34 27.57 -29.88 5.43
N GLN A 35 26.49 -29.70 4.68
CA GLN A 35 26.52 -28.95 3.42
C GLN A 35 26.85 -27.46 3.65
N LEU A 36 26.28 -26.83 4.68
CA LEU A 36 26.59 -25.44 5.05
C LEU A 36 28.08 -25.26 5.36
N VAL A 37 28.68 -26.16 6.14
CA VAL A 37 30.13 -26.11 6.43
C VAL A 37 30.97 -26.22 5.15
N THR A 38 30.56 -27.09 4.22
CA THR A 38 31.24 -27.26 2.92
C THR A 38 31.12 -26.02 2.04
N ILE A 39 29.92 -25.41 2.00
CA ILE A 39 29.65 -24.16 1.29
C ILE A 39 30.51 -23.04 1.88
N ASP A 40 30.54 -22.88 3.20
CA ASP A 40 31.33 -21.85 3.88
C ASP A 40 32.83 -22.00 3.60
N GLY A 41 33.34 -23.23 3.62
CA GLY A 41 34.73 -23.51 3.24
C GLY A 41 35.04 -23.17 1.78
N THR A 42 34.11 -23.45 0.86
CA THR A 42 34.26 -23.14 -0.57
C THR A 42 34.18 -21.63 -0.83
N VAL A 43 33.24 -20.94 -0.18
CA VAL A 43 33.11 -19.48 -0.22
C VAL A 43 34.38 -18.81 0.31
N GLY A 44 34.99 -19.34 1.38
CA GLY A 44 36.27 -18.86 1.89
C GLY A 44 37.39 -18.96 0.85
N LYS A 45 37.51 -20.10 0.17
CA LYS A 45 38.49 -20.31 -0.91
C LYS A 45 38.26 -19.37 -2.10
N LEU A 46 37.00 -19.18 -2.50
CA LEU A 46 36.63 -18.28 -3.60
C LEU A 46 36.96 -16.82 -3.27
N LYS A 47 36.65 -16.35 -2.06
CA LYS A 47 37.02 -14.99 -1.61
C LYS A 47 38.53 -14.78 -1.63
N ALA A 48 39.31 -15.76 -1.20
CA ALA A 48 40.77 -15.68 -1.23
C ALA A 48 41.32 -15.64 -2.67
N ALA A 49 40.70 -16.38 -3.60
CA ALA A 49 41.07 -16.35 -5.02
C ALA A 49 40.67 -15.03 -5.69
N GLU A 50 39.48 -14.51 -5.37
CA GLU A 50 38.99 -13.21 -5.82
C GLU A 50 39.91 -12.07 -5.36
N GLU A 51 40.33 -12.08 -4.09
CA GLU A 51 41.29 -11.08 -3.57
C GLU A 51 42.62 -11.12 -4.33
N LYS A 52 43.17 -12.31 -4.58
CA LYS A 52 44.40 -12.46 -5.39
C LYS A 52 44.21 -11.90 -6.79
N LEU A 53 43.04 -12.11 -7.40
CA LEU A 53 42.71 -11.59 -8.73
C LEU A 53 42.59 -10.07 -8.71
N ILE A 54 41.94 -9.49 -7.70
CA ILE A 54 41.81 -8.04 -7.49
C ILE A 54 43.20 -7.43 -7.34
N GLN A 55 44.08 -8.00 -6.50
CA GLN A 55 45.45 -7.52 -6.32
C GLN A 55 46.26 -7.60 -7.63
N ALA A 56 46.12 -8.68 -8.39
CA ALA A 56 46.84 -8.85 -9.66
C ALA A 56 46.37 -7.86 -10.74
N LYS A 57 45.06 -7.60 -10.84
CA LYS A 57 44.46 -6.78 -11.90
C LYS A 57 44.32 -5.30 -11.57
N SER A 58 44.31 -4.93 -10.30
CA SER A 58 44.09 -3.53 -9.91
C SER A 58 45.22 -2.64 -10.41
N THR A 59 44.93 -1.39 -10.76
CA THR A 59 45.96 -0.36 -11.02
C THR A 59 46.27 0.48 -9.77
N SER A 60 45.44 0.37 -8.72
CA SER A 60 45.57 1.12 -7.48
C SER A 60 46.62 0.51 -6.55
N ILE A 61 47.59 1.31 -6.11
CA ILE A 61 48.61 0.91 -5.14
C ILE A 61 47.96 0.46 -3.81
N PHE A 62 46.87 1.13 -3.41
CA PHE A 62 46.13 0.80 -2.21
C PHE A 62 45.59 -0.64 -2.25
N MET A 63 44.96 -1.02 -3.36
CA MET A 63 44.43 -2.37 -3.53
C MET A 63 45.52 -3.43 -3.72
N LYS A 64 46.65 -3.08 -4.37
CA LYS A 64 47.76 -4.03 -4.58
C LYS A 64 48.54 -4.35 -3.32
N LYS A 65 48.81 -3.33 -2.49
CA LYS A 65 49.80 -3.44 -1.40
C LYS A 65 49.17 -3.58 -0.02
N VAL A 66 47.95 -3.12 0.18
CA VAL A 66 47.29 -3.17 1.49
C VAL A 66 46.41 -4.41 1.53
N PRO A 67 46.68 -5.39 2.42
CA PRO A 67 45.83 -6.55 2.60
C PRO A 67 44.40 -6.15 2.99
N VAL A 68 43.43 -6.97 2.60
CA VAL A 68 42.00 -6.73 2.85
C VAL A 68 41.71 -6.47 4.33
N GLU A 69 42.37 -7.15 5.25
CA GLU A 69 42.19 -6.98 6.70
C GLU A 69 42.54 -5.56 7.15
N LEU A 70 43.62 -5.00 6.61
CA LEU A 70 44.02 -3.62 6.88
C LEU A 70 43.09 -2.62 6.19
N ARG A 71 42.63 -2.92 4.96
CA ARG A 71 41.62 -2.09 4.27
C ARG A 71 40.32 -2.02 5.07
N LEU A 72 39.80 -3.16 5.53
CA LEU A 72 38.61 -3.24 6.38
C LEU A 72 38.82 -2.47 7.70
N ARG A 73 40.01 -2.52 8.30
CA ARG A 73 40.32 -1.72 9.49
C ARG A 73 40.33 -0.22 9.21
N ILE A 74 40.88 0.21 8.07
CA ILE A 74 40.82 1.60 7.61
C ILE A 74 39.36 2.03 7.40
N TYR A 75 38.56 1.24 6.69
CA TYR A 75 37.14 1.54 6.50
C TYR A 75 36.38 1.62 7.81
N LYS A 76 36.69 0.76 8.79
CA LYS A 76 36.08 0.85 10.13
C LYS A 76 36.37 2.20 10.80
N LEU A 77 37.60 2.68 10.74
CA LEU A 77 37.96 4.01 11.27
C LEU A 77 37.24 5.15 10.53
N LEU A 78 37.04 5.01 9.22
CA LEU A 78 36.43 6.05 8.37
C LEU A 78 34.90 6.07 8.37
N LEU A 79 34.27 4.90 8.61
CA LEU A 79 32.84 4.69 8.36
C LEU A 79 32.06 4.28 9.60
N THR A 80 32.69 4.16 10.77
CA THR A 80 31.96 3.89 12.02
C THR A 80 31.96 5.09 12.95
N ASN A 81 30.77 5.44 13.45
CA ASN A 81 30.62 6.46 14.47
C ASN A 81 29.43 6.13 15.40
N PRO A 82 29.67 5.90 16.70
CA PRO A 82 28.61 5.67 17.68
C PRO A 82 27.57 6.80 17.76
N LYS A 83 27.91 8.04 17.38
CA LYS A 83 26.97 9.17 17.32
C LYS A 83 25.76 8.90 16.41
N LEU A 84 25.87 7.99 15.43
CA LEU A 84 24.75 7.61 14.56
C LEU A 84 23.60 6.92 15.30
N SER A 85 23.85 6.36 16.48
CA SER A 85 22.84 5.71 17.32
C SER A 85 22.31 6.62 18.43
N LYS A 86 22.76 7.88 18.46
CA LYS A 86 22.56 8.82 19.56
C LYS A 86 21.49 9.82 19.16
N ILE A 87 20.64 10.21 20.09
CA ILE A 87 19.50 11.08 19.80
C ILE A 87 19.90 12.52 19.50
N GLU A 88 21.08 12.94 19.98
CA GLU A 88 21.71 14.22 19.64
C GLU A 88 22.05 14.33 18.14
N SER A 89 21.94 13.23 17.40
CA SER A 89 22.13 13.20 15.95
C SER A 89 20.89 13.58 15.14
N ILE A 90 19.75 13.75 15.79
CA ILE A 90 18.45 14.10 15.20
C ILE A 90 17.80 15.24 16.00
N GLY A 91 16.66 15.76 15.52
CA GLY A 91 15.91 16.84 16.16
C GLY A 91 16.32 18.24 15.75
N LYS A 92 15.51 19.23 16.14
CA LYS A 92 15.64 20.64 15.70
C LYS A 92 16.97 21.29 16.08
N THR A 93 17.53 20.97 17.25
CA THR A 93 18.84 21.48 17.71
C THR A 93 19.99 21.03 16.83
N ALA A 94 19.85 19.85 16.23
CA ALA A 94 20.77 19.26 15.29
C ALA A 94 20.46 19.68 13.83
N ASP A 95 19.55 20.63 13.61
CA ASP A 95 18.94 20.94 12.32
C ASP A 95 18.47 19.67 11.60
N TYR A 96 17.72 18.82 12.32
CA TYR A 96 17.24 17.53 11.85
C TYR A 96 18.37 16.60 11.38
N GLY A 97 19.52 16.71 12.04
CA GLY A 97 20.76 15.99 11.73
C GLY A 97 21.64 16.66 10.67
N LYS A 98 21.19 17.74 10.00
CA LYS A 98 21.98 18.45 8.98
C LYS A 98 23.19 19.18 9.56
N ALA A 99 23.06 19.74 10.77
CA ALA A 99 24.15 20.46 11.43
C ALA A 99 25.16 19.52 12.12
N VAL A 100 24.86 18.22 12.21
CA VAL A 100 25.70 17.26 12.94
C VAL A 100 26.86 16.77 12.08
N LYS A 101 28.08 17.04 12.54
CA LYS A 101 29.30 16.51 11.94
C LYS A 101 29.59 15.12 12.53
N PHE A 102 29.30 14.09 11.76
CA PHE A 102 29.61 12.70 12.12
C PHE A 102 31.06 12.30 11.85
N GLU A 103 31.88 13.18 11.24
CA GLU A 103 33.29 12.88 10.93
C GLU A 103 33.50 11.57 10.14
N LEU A 104 32.47 11.17 9.38
CA LEU A 104 32.52 10.01 8.49
C LEU A 104 33.09 10.44 7.13
N ALA A 105 33.75 9.51 6.45
CA ALA A 105 34.23 9.71 5.08
C ALA A 105 33.46 8.83 4.06
N PRO A 106 32.13 8.97 3.91
CA PRO A 106 31.33 8.11 3.03
C PRO A 106 31.69 8.28 1.54
N ALA A 107 32.40 9.35 1.17
CA ALA A 107 32.92 9.56 -0.18
C ALA A 107 33.79 8.39 -0.68
N ILE A 108 34.41 7.63 0.24
CA ILE A 108 35.20 6.45 -0.11
C ILE A 108 34.37 5.38 -0.85
N LEU A 109 33.05 5.30 -0.57
CA LEU A 109 32.13 4.37 -1.24
C LEU A 109 31.92 4.68 -2.72
N ARG A 110 32.37 5.86 -3.20
CA ARG A 110 32.26 6.29 -4.59
C ARG A 110 33.55 6.10 -5.39
N THR A 111 34.61 5.60 -4.77
CA THR A 111 35.94 5.50 -5.41
C THR A 111 36.01 4.42 -6.47
N CYS A 112 35.71 3.17 -6.12
CA CYS A 112 35.57 2.06 -7.06
C CYS A 112 34.66 0.96 -6.51
N LYS A 113 34.27 0.03 -7.38
CA LYS A 113 33.38 -1.07 -7.02
C LYS A 113 33.93 -1.92 -5.86
N VAL A 114 35.20 -2.29 -5.89
CA VAL A 114 35.79 -3.14 -4.83
C VAL A 114 35.77 -2.45 -3.47
N ILE A 115 36.20 -1.19 -3.41
CA ILE A 115 36.18 -0.41 -2.17
C ILE A 115 34.75 -0.28 -1.64
N ARG A 116 33.79 0.00 -2.53
CA ARG A 116 32.36 0.06 -2.15
C ARG A 116 31.89 -1.27 -1.58
N ASP A 117 32.18 -2.38 -2.25
CA ASP A 117 31.71 -3.71 -1.87
C ASP A 117 32.33 -4.16 -0.52
N GLU A 118 33.57 -3.77 -0.21
CA GLU A 118 34.22 -4.02 1.08
C GLU A 118 33.73 -3.08 2.21
N ALA A 119 33.53 -1.79 1.89
CA ALA A 119 33.31 -0.75 2.89
C ALA A 119 31.83 -0.49 3.20
N GLU A 120 30.92 -0.75 2.26
CA GLU A 120 29.47 -0.61 2.46
C GLU A 120 28.94 -1.51 3.61
N PRO A 121 29.33 -2.79 3.71
CA PRO A 121 28.96 -3.64 4.86
C PRO A 121 29.47 -3.10 6.20
N ILE A 122 30.56 -2.34 6.20
CA ILE A 122 31.07 -1.70 7.42
C ILE A 122 30.16 -0.53 7.80
N LEU A 123 29.85 0.38 6.87
CA LEU A 123 28.97 1.51 7.18
C LEU A 123 27.60 1.04 7.71
N TYR A 124 26.94 0.12 7.01
CA TYR A 124 25.56 -0.27 7.33
C TYR A 124 25.45 -1.47 8.29
N GLY A 125 26.48 -2.31 8.39
CA GLY A 125 26.53 -3.45 9.30
C GLY A 125 27.23 -3.17 10.62
N SER A 126 28.23 -2.28 10.63
CA SER A 126 29.03 -1.99 11.84
C SER A 126 28.48 -0.83 12.69
N ASN A 127 27.59 0.01 12.15
CA ASN A 127 26.91 1.06 12.93
C ASN A 127 25.51 0.64 13.34
N THR A 128 25.04 1.22 14.44
CA THR A 128 23.63 1.29 14.79
C THR A 128 23.10 2.65 14.37
N PHE A 129 22.00 2.69 13.63
CA PHE A 129 21.36 3.94 13.21
C PHE A 129 20.11 4.19 14.04
N ILE A 130 19.98 5.41 14.55
CA ILE A 130 18.77 5.85 15.21
C ILE A 130 17.69 6.21 14.18
N LEU A 131 16.44 5.86 14.49
CA LEU A 131 15.25 6.24 13.73
C LEU A 131 14.16 6.66 14.71
N GLU A 132 13.66 7.88 14.57
CA GLU A 132 12.52 8.39 15.32
C GLU A 132 11.24 8.14 14.54
N CYS A 133 10.32 7.38 15.16
CA CYS A 133 8.97 7.13 14.70
C CYS A 133 7.98 7.51 15.80
N ILE A 134 8.07 8.74 16.30
CA ILE A 134 7.18 9.20 17.37
C ILE A 134 5.81 9.58 16.81
N GLY A 135 5.71 10.22 15.64
CA GLY A 135 4.46 10.49 14.90
C GLY A 135 3.99 11.96 14.92
N GLY A 136 2.86 12.24 14.26
CA GLY A 136 2.39 13.57 13.85
C GLY A 136 1.83 14.57 14.88
N TYR A 137 1.63 14.24 16.15
CA TYR A 137 1.03 15.20 17.10
C TYR A 137 2.03 16.26 17.61
N GLY A 138 2.45 17.17 16.74
CA GLY A 138 3.08 18.45 17.12
C GLY A 138 2.04 19.58 17.20
N PRO A 139 2.45 20.79 17.64
CA PRO A 139 1.58 21.96 17.55
C PRO A 139 1.06 22.17 16.13
N ILE A 140 -0.12 22.79 16.01
CA ILE A 140 -0.78 23.11 14.73
C ILE A 140 0.25 23.71 13.77
N GLY A 141 0.37 23.15 12.55
CA GLY A 141 1.36 23.57 11.54
C GLY A 141 2.69 22.80 11.57
N SER A 142 2.88 21.81 12.46
CA SER A 142 4.10 20.99 12.48
C SER A 142 3.96 19.72 11.64
N ILE A 143 4.80 19.59 10.61
CA ILE A 143 4.91 18.38 9.79
C ILE A 143 5.95 17.45 10.43
N HIS A 144 5.56 16.20 10.67
CA HIS A 144 6.47 15.17 11.19
C HIS A 144 6.85 14.17 10.11
N VAL A 145 8.16 14.08 9.86
CA VAL A 145 8.79 13.05 9.03
C VAL A 145 9.68 12.22 9.96
N PRO A 146 9.72 10.88 9.84
CA PRO A 146 10.63 10.07 10.63
C PRO A 146 12.09 10.53 10.49
N GLN A 147 12.74 10.79 11.61
CA GLN A 147 14.07 11.40 11.66
C GLN A 147 15.14 10.34 11.84
N SER A 148 16.18 10.43 11.03
CA SER A 148 17.37 9.59 11.13
C SER A 148 18.56 10.36 10.58
N PRO A 149 19.80 10.07 11.02
CA PRO A 149 21.00 10.53 10.32
C PRO A 149 20.98 10.20 8.82
N LEU A 150 20.23 9.18 8.42
CA LEU A 150 20.07 8.74 7.03
C LEU A 150 18.99 9.49 6.24
N THR A 151 18.02 10.14 6.91
CA THR A 151 16.94 10.91 6.26
C THR A 151 17.14 12.42 6.36
N ARG A 152 18.27 12.88 6.91
CA ARG A 152 18.57 14.31 7.17
C ARG A 152 18.53 15.24 5.95
N TYR A 153 18.61 14.69 4.73
CA TYR A 153 18.50 15.45 3.47
C TYR A 153 17.22 15.13 2.69
N ASP A 154 16.39 14.22 3.18
CA ASP A 154 15.13 13.79 2.56
C ASP A 154 13.93 14.59 3.10
N GLY A 155 14.19 15.76 3.71
CA GLY A 155 13.14 16.63 4.21
C GLY A 155 12.31 17.20 3.05
N PRO A 156 11.01 17.44 3.25
CA PRO A 156 10.18 18.10 2.26
C PRO A 156 10.85 19.43 1.92
N ARG A 157 11.07 19.70 0.63
CA ARG A 157 11.62 20.98 0.20
C ARG A 157 10.62 22.04 0.65
N SER A 158 11.10 23.10 1.29
CA SER A 158 10.26 24.24 1.67
C SER A 158 9.45 24.79 0.49
N ASP A 159 9.96 24.58 -0.72
CA ASP A 159 9.41 25.08 -1.97
C ASP A 159 8.14 24.33 -2.40
N ASP A 160 7.97 23.06 -2.00
CA ASP A 160 6.77 22.25 -2.33
C ASP A 160 5.49 22.75 -1.62
N PHE A 161 5.61 23.71 -0.70
CA PHE A 161 4.47 24.29 0.03
C PHE A 161 3.96 25.61 -0.55
N ASN A 162 4.68 26.19 -1.53
CA ASN A 162 4.32 27.49 -2.11
C ASN A 162 3.52 27.37 -3.44
N ASP A 163 3.44 26.18 -4.05
CA ASP A 163 2.82 25.96 -5.38
C ASP A 163 1.33 25.59 -5.36
N VAL A 164 0.64 25.73 -4.21
CA VAL A 164 -0.84 25.65 -4.23
C VAL A 164 -1.36 27.05 -4.55
N ASP A 165 -1.58 27.29 -5.85
CA ASP A 165 -2.16 28.49 -6.48
C ASP A 165 -2.93 29.36 -5.48
N SER A 166 -2.38 30.55 -5.24
CA SER A 166 -2.84 31.55 -4.27
C SER A 166 -4.17 32.22 -4.63
N ASP A 167 -4.86 31.79 -5.69
CA ASP A 167 -5.97 32.55 -6.28
C ASP A 167 -7.34 32.21 -5.68
N THR A 168 -7.44 31.25 -4.75
CA THR A 168 -8.64 31.12 -3.91
C THR A 168 -8.50 32.01 -2.68
N GLU A 169 -9.23 33.13 -2.68
CA GLU A 169 -9.30 34.20 -1.65
C GLU A 169 -9.67 33.74 -0.22
N ASP A 170 -9.74 32.45 0.07
CA ASP A 170 -10.11 31.93 1.39
C ASP A 170 -8.88 31.57 2.26
N GLU A 171 -8.04 32.57 2.50
CA GLU A 171 -6.96 32.49 3.52
C GLU A 171 -7.52 32.26 4.93
N THR A 172 -8.78 32.64 5.17
CA THR A 172 -9.49 32.45 6.44
C THR A 172 -9.82 30.99 6.72
N GLU A 173 -10.25 30.20 5.73
CA GLU A 173 -10.48 28.76 5.90
C GLU A 173 -9.17 27.95 6.06
N ARG A 174 -8.09 28.34 5.36
CA ARG A 174 -6.76 27.72 5.55
C ARG A 174 -6.20 27.93 6.96
N ASN A 175 -6.44 29.11 7.55
CA ASN A 175 -6.01 29.42 8.92
C ASN A 175 -6.93 28.84 10.01
N LEU A 176 -8.23 28.67 9.76
CA LEU A 176 -9.16 28.01 10.70
C LEU A 176 -9.13 26.47 10.64
N MET A 177 -8.84 25.86 9.48
CA MET A 177 -8.57 24.43 9.32
C MET A 177 -7.07 24.12 9.29
N GLY A 178 -6.31 24.77 10.19
CA GLY A 178 -4.91 24.45 10.42
C GLY A 178 -4.72 22.93 10.51
N HIS A 179 -3.99 22.38 9.54
CA HIS A 179 -3.76 20.95 9.39
C HIS A 179 -2.96 20.45 10.60
N SER A 180 -3.69 20.13 11.66
CA SER A 180 -3.13 19.69 12.93
C SER A 180 -2.57 18.29 12.76
N GLY A 181 -1.25 18.13 12.67
CA GLY A 181 -0.58 16.84 12.83
C GLY A 181 -0.82 15.80 11.74
N THR A 182 -0.79 16.20 10.47
CA THR A 182 -0.63 15.25 9.36
C THR A 182 0.79 14.66 9.42
N GLU A 183 0.93 13.42 9.86
CA GLU A 183 2.18 12.68 9.65
C GLU A 183 2.37 12.50 8.14
N PHE A 184 3.47 13.05 7.59
CA PHE A 184 3.75 12.94 6.16
C PHE A 184 3.94 11.47 5.81
N HIS A 185 3.45 11.06 4.64
CA HIS A 185 3.69 9.70 4.19
C HIS A 185 5.15 9.54 3.79
N PHE A 186 5.99 9.08 4.71
CA PHE A 186 7.33 8.64 4.36
C PHE A 186 7.25 7.23 3.76
N ASP A 187 7.61 7.12 2.48
CA ASP A 187 7.65 5.84 1.78
C ASP A 187 8.98 5.13 2.04
N PHE A 188 8.99 4.29 3.08
CA PHE A 188 10.13 3.45 3.42
C PHE A 188 10.53 2.45 2.32
N THR A 189 9.67 2.17 1.32
CA THR A 189 10.01 1.27 0.22
C THR A 189 11.04 1.90 -0.75
N THR A 190 11.08 3.23 -0.83
CA THR A 190 12.08 3.98 -1.60
C THR A 190 13.38 4.20 -0.83
N PHE A 191 13.35 4.02 0.50
CA PHE A 191 14.47 4.26 1.40
C PHE A 191 15.53 3.15 1.29
N LYS A 192 16.44 3.29 0.33
CA LYS A 192 17.47 2.27 -0.01
C LYS A 192 18.32 1.82 1.19
N ALA A 193 18.53 2.67 2.19
CA ALA A 193 19.30 2.32 3.37
C ALA A 193 18.60 1.27 4.25
N LEU A 194 17.26 1.17 4.19
CA LEU A 194 16.49 0.15 4.92
C LEU A 194 16.98 -1.27 4.63
N LYS A 195 17.28 -1.56 3.37
CA LYS A 195 17.77 -2.86 2.90
C LYS A 195 19.14 -3.21 3.48
N LYS A 196 19.97 -2.18 3.68
CA LYS A 196 21.40 -2.29 3.98
C LYS A 196 21.68 -2.34 5.48
N VAL A 197 21.00 -1.48 6.26
CA VAL A 197 21.24 -1.35 7.70
C VAL A 197 20.91 -2.65 8.42
N LYS A 198 21.85 -3.10 9.26
CA LYS A 198 21.68 -4.31 10.07
C LYS A 198 21.25 -4.02 11.50
N ARG A 199 21.51 -2.81 12.01
CA ARG A 199 21.24 -2.46 13.39
C ARG A 199 20.48 -1.15 13.49
N TRP A 200 19.26 -1.23 14.00
CA TRP A 200 18.38 -0.10 14.21
C TRP A 200 18.19 0.14 15.70
N ARG A 201 18.16 1.42 16.08
CA ARG A 201 17.63 1.88 17.35
C ARG A 201 16.42 2.76 17.05
N ILE A 202 15.24 2.24 17.29
CA ILE A 202 13.98 2.89 16.95
C ILE A 202 13.43 3.54 18.21
N ILE A 203 13.16 4.83 18.15
CA ILE A 203 12.39 5.53 19.17
C ILE A 203 10.95 5.59 18.68
N THR A 204 10.02 5.06 19.46
CA THR A 204 8.59 5.15 19.15
C THR A 204 7.76 5.31 20.41
N GLY A 205 6.58 5.91 20.26
CA GLY A 205 5.69 6.22 21.36
C GLY A 205 6.19 7.38 22.24
N ALA A 206 5.32 8.36 22.45
CA ALA A 206 5.19 9.17 23.66
C ALA A 206 3.85 9.90 23.55
N TYR A 207 2.76 9.13 23.47
CA TYR A 207 1.42 9.70 23.42
C TYR A 207 0.62 9.32 24.64
N ARG A 208 -0.25 10.24 25.04
CA ARG A 208 -1.46 9.96 25.80
C ARG A 208 -2.37 9.17 24.86
N PRO A 209 -2.50 7.84 25.05
CA PRO A 209 -3.53 7.14 24.32
C PRO A 209 -4.86 7.67 24.85
N THR A 210 -5.61 8.33 23.99
CA THR A 210 -7.02 8.57 24.29
C THR A 210 -7.79 7.36 23.79
N PRO A 211 -8.96 7.04 24.39
CA PRO A 211 -9.89 6.08 23.79
C PRO A 211 -10.27 6.40 22.33
N LEU A 212 -9.90 7.58 21.85
CA LEU A 212 -10.23 8.13 20.54
C LEU A 212 -9.05 8.13 19.56
N ASN A 213 -7.81 7.80 19.96
CA ASN A 213 -6.64 7.79 19.06
C ASN A 213 -5.58 6.76 19.54
N PRO A 214 -5.76 5.47 19.23
CA PRO A 214 -4.79 4.45 19.60
C PRO A 214 -3.48 4.58 18.83
N VAL A 215 -2.38 4.41 19.56
CA VAL A 215 -1.02 4.12 19.08
C VAL A 215 -0.97 2.77 18.36
N PRO A 216 -0.06 2.49 17.39
CA PRO A 216 1.26 3.11 17.14
C PRO A 216 1.28 4.25 16.10
N SER A 217 2.44 4.90 15.93
CA SER A 217 2.65 5.92 14.90
C SER A 217 2.68 5.31 13.49
N LYS A 218 2.26 6.08 12.48
CA LYS A 218 2.19 5.62 11.08
C LYS A 218 3.58 5.29 10.54
N SER A 219 4.58 6.10 10.84
CA SER A 219 5.98 5.83 10.48
C SER A 219 6.49 4.52 11.05
N PHE A 220 6.13 4.15 12.27
CA PHE A 220 6.57 2.88 12.86
C PHE A 220 5.90 1.68 12.18
N VAL A 221 4.60 1.77 11.89
CA VAL A 221 3.86 0.75 11.12
C VAL A 221 4.50 0.57 9.74
N HIS A 222 4.66 1.66 8.98
CA HIS A 222 5.25 1.62 7.65
C HIS A 222 6.70 1.14 7.64
N PHE A 223 7.49 1.51 8.65
CA PHE A 223 8.83 0.99 8.81
C PHE A 223 8.80 -0.54 8.95
N CYS A 224 7.93 -1.08 9.80
CA CYS A 224 7.82 -2.53 10.00
C CYS A 224 7.31 -3.24 8.73
N GLN A 225 6.31 -2.66 8.05
CA GLN A 225 5.79 -3.17 6.79
C GLN A 225 6.86 -3.19 5.69
N ALA A 226 7.61 -2.09 5.51
CA ALA A 226 8.68 -2.03 4.52
C ALA A 226 9.80 -3.01 4.87
N LEU A 227 10.20 -3.09 6.15
CA LEU A 227 11.25 -4.00 6.58
C LEU A 227 10.85 -5.49 6.42
N CYS A 228 9.57 -5.84 6.57
CA CYS A 228 9.10 -7.21 6.35
C CYS A 228 9.04 -7.63 4.87
N LEU A 229 9.13 -6.68 3.94
CA LEU A 229 9.29 -6.96 2.51
C LEU A 229 10.75 -7.20 2.13
N GLU A 230 11.70 -6.81 2.98
CA GLU A 230 13.11 -7.03 2.73
C GLU A 230 13.52 -8.48 2.93
N ALA A 231 14.46 -8.95 2.12
CA ALA A 231 15.01 -10.29 2.26
C ALA A 231 15.65 -10.48 3.64
N LEU A 232 15.64 -11.75 4.09
CA LEU A 232 16.40 -12.19 5.26
C LEU A 232 17.88 -11.85 5.07
N THR A 233 18.53 -11.37 6.12
CA THR A 233 19.93 -10.95 6.03
C THR A 233 20.83 -11.81 6.89
N ARG A 234 22.02 -12.08 6.36
CA ARG A 234 23.13 -12.62 7.14
C ARG A 234 24.22 -11.54 7.30
N PRO A 235 24.63 -11.18 8.53
CA PRO A 235 24.08 -11.61 9.82
C PRO A 235 22.66 -11.08 10.06
N GLN A 236 21.96 -11.71 11.01
CA GLN A 236 20.62 -11.34 11.46
C GLN A 236 20.55 -9.85 11.81
N ARG A 237 19.43 -9.18 11.49
CA ARG A 237 19.24 -7.78 11.89
C ARG A 237 18.99 -7.69 13.40
N SER A 238 19.42 -6.59 14.00
CA SER A 238 19.12 -6.25 15.38
C SER A 238 18.29 -4.98 15.43
N ILE A 239 17.21 -5.00 16.21
CA ILE A 239 16.37 -3.82 16.44
C ILE A 239 16.27 -3.60 17.94
N GLU A 240 16.73 -2.45 18.39
CA GLU A 240 16.45 -1.91 19.72
C GLU A 240 15.24 -0.98 19.60
N ILE A 241 14.21 -1.18 20.41
CA ILE A 241 13.05 -0.29 20.48
C ILE A 241 13.09 0.45 21.81
N VAL A 242 13.05 1.77 21.74
CA VAL A 242 12.96 2.67 22.88
C VAL A 242 11.55 3.24 22.92
N LEU A 243 10.76 2.80 23.89
CA LEU A 243 9.40 3.29 24.09
C LEU A 243 9.37 4.52 24.99
N GLY A 244 8.82 5.62 24.50
CA GLY A 244 8.41 6.76 25.33
C GLY A 244 6.95 6.62 25.74
N LEU A 245 6.64 6.90 27.01
CA LEU A 245 5.29 6.79 27.55
C LEU A 245 4.73 8.18 27.85
N GLY A 246 3.63 8.56 27.21
CA GLY A 246 2.93 9.81 27.50
C GLY A 246 2.09 9.73 28.78
N ARG A 247 1.77 10.89 29.37
CA ARG A 247 0.91 10.98 30.57
C ARG A 247 -0.51 10.51 30.25
N VAL A 248 -1.04 9.60 31.07
CA VAL A 248 -2.47 9.31 31.14
C VAL A 248 -3.00 10.16 32.30
N ASP A 249 -3.91 11.11 32.04
CA ASP A 249 -4.59 11.77 33.16
C ASP A 249 -5.28 10.68 33.98
N SER A 250 -5.17 10.75 35.30
CA SER A 250 -5.85 9.86 36.22
C SER A 250 -7.36 9.99 36.00
N VAL A 251 -7.89 9.19 35.09
CA VAL A 251 -9.32 8.89 35.10
C VAL A 251 -9.53 8.19 36.45
N ASN A 252 -10.59 8.57 37.18
CA ASN A 252 -11.02 7.93 38.43
C ASN A 252 -11.40 6.46 38.19
N GLN A 253 -10.41 5.66 37.83
CA GLN A 253 -10.51 4.26 37.45
C GLN A 253 -9.78 3.45 38.52
N THR A 254 -10.32 2.27 38.80
CA THR A 254 -9.69 1.29 39.68
C THR A 254 -8.30 0.91 39.16
N GLU A 255 -7.41 0.41 40.03
CA GLU A 255 -6.09 -0.09 39.62
C GLU A 255 -6.19 -1.13 38.50
N ASP A 256 -7.18 -2.02 38.57
CA ASP A 256 -7.41 -3.06 37.57
C ASP A 256 -7.74 -2.49 36.19
N ALA A 257 -8.56 -1.44 36.13
CA ALA A 257 -8.91 -0.79 34.88
C ALA A 257 -7.69 -0.09 34.25
N GLN A 258 -6.85 0.54 35.08
CA GLN A 258 -5.59 1.15 34.64
C GLN A 258 -4.58 0.10 34.15
N TYR A 259 -4.48 -1.04 34.82
CA TYR A 259 -3.63 -2.16 34.41
C TYR A 259 -4.07 -2.72 33.06
N LYS A 260 -5.37 -3.01 32.91
CA LYS A 260 -5.94 -3.52 31.67
C LYS A 260 -5.70 -2.55 30.51
N PHE A 261 -5.94 -1.27 30.74
CA PHE A 261 -5.67 -0.21 29.77
C PHE A 261 -4.19 -0.19 29.35
N SER A 262 -3.26 -0.16 30.30
CA SER A 262 -1.82 -0.13 30.03
C SER A 262 -1.36 -1.35 29.23
N LYS A 263 -1.89 -2.53 29.55
CA LYS A 263 -1.65 -3.79 28.83
C LYS A 263 -2.14 -3.73 27.38
N GLU A 264 -3.37 -3.24 27.16
CA GLU A 264 -3.93 -3.06 25.82
C GLU A 264 -3.11 -2.07 25.00
N GLN A 265 -2.69 -0.96 25.59
CA GLN A 265 -1.86 0.06 24.92
C GLN A 265 -0.49 -0.47 24.51
N LEU A 266 0.20 -1.19 25.39
CA LEU A 266 1.49 -1.79 25.06
C LEU A 266 1.34 -2.84 23.94
N ASN A 267 0.25 -3.60 23.95
CA ASN A 267 -0.03 -4.56 22.88
C ASN A 267 -0.22 -3.88 21.53
N LEU A 268 -0.95 -2.75 21.48
CA LEU A 268 -1.18 -1.96 20.27
C LEU A 268 0.12 -1.32 19.76
N LEU A 269 0.89 -0.66 20.64
CA LEU A 269 2.18 -0.04 20.29
C LEU A 269 3.15 -0.99 19.60
N LEU A 270 3.23 -2.22 20.11
CA LEU A 270 4.18 -3.22 19.64
C LEU A 270 3.59 -4.12 18.54
N GLN A 271 2.31 -3.98 18.20
CA GLN A 271 1.62 -4.81 17.22
C GLN A 271 2.33 -4.88 15.85
N PRO A 272 2.92 -3.80 15.30
CA PRO A 272 3.63 -3.87 14.01
C PRO A 272 4.81 -4.84 14.00
N LEU A 273 5.39 -5.14 15.17
CA LEU A 273 6.51 -6.08 15.29
C LEU A 273 6.11 -7.52 14.97
N ARG A 274 4.81 -7.85 14.94
CA ARG A 274 4.35 -9.19 14.51
C ARG A 274 4.72 -9.50 13.07
N LEU A 275 4.91 -8.46 12.25
CA LEU A 275 5.33 -8.58 10.85
C LEU A 275 6.80 -8.98 10.70
N LEU A 276 7.60 -8.71 11.74
CA LEU A 276 9.03 -8.87 11.70
C LEU A 276 9.40 -10.32 12.04
N LYS A 277 10.30 -10.88 11.22
CA LYS A 277 10.80 -12.26 11.32
C LYS A 277 12.31 -12.25 11.10
N ASP A 278 13.00 -13.21 11.69
CA ASP A 278 14.47 -13.31 11.72
C ASP A 278 15.16 -12.01 12.20
N ILE A 279 14.71 -11.48 13.34
CA ILE A 279 15.27 -10.26 13.94
C ILE A 279 15.61 -10.48 15.40
N LYS A 280 16.81 -10.07 15.80
CA LYS A 280 17.19 -9.93 17.20
C LYS A 280 16.54 -8.67 17.78
N LEU A 281 15.48 -8.85 18.55
CA LEU A 281 14.71 -7.75 19.13
C LEU A 281 15.13 -7.46 20.58
N GLU A 282 15.42 -6.21 20.88
CA GLU A 282 15.62 -5.68 22.23
C GLU A 282 14.60 -4.58 22.50
N LEU A 283 13.86 -4.64 23.60
CA LEU A 283 12.86 -3.62 23.96
C LEU A 283 13.26 -2.95 25.26
N ASN A 284 13.42 -1.63 25.20
CA ASN A 284 13.77 -0.77 26.30
C ASN A 284 12.63 0.24 26.53
N ILE A 285 12.05 0.26 27.73
CA ILE A 285 11.14 1.34 28.13
C ILE A 285 12.00 2.48 28.66
N ALA A 286 11.88 3.65 28.05
CA ALA A 286 12.68 4.79 28.44
C ALA A 286 12.29 5.30 29.83
N LYS A 287 13.29 5.42 30.71
CA LYS A 287 13.17 6.19 31.94
C LYS A 287 13.34 7.68 31.62
N TRP A 288 12.51 8.53 32.22
CA TRP A 288 12.53 9.98 32.05
C TRP A 288 13.97 10.55 32.19
N LYS A 289 14.32 11.54 31.37
CA LYS A 289 15.60 12.29 31.32
C LYS A 289 16.89 11.54 30.93
N THR A 290 16.96 10.21 31.00
CA THR A 290 18.23 9.46 30.77
C THR A 290 18.31 8.76 29.41
N ASN A 291 17.20 8.22 28.90
CA ASN A 291 17.16 7.45 27.65
C ASN A 291 16.37 8.12 26.51
N LEU A 292 15.58 9.14 26.84
CA LEU A 292 14.87 10.02 25.91
C LEU A 292 15.10 11.45 26.39
N PRO A 293 16.03 12.21 25.81
CA PRO A 293 15.88 13.65 25.80
C PRO A 293 14.70 13.92 24.87
N VAL A 294 13.54 14.02 25.50
CA VAL A 294 12.41 14.78 24.97
C VAL A 294 12.97 16.19 24.86
N SER A 295 13.59 16.48 23.73
CA SER A 295 14.01 17.84 23.47
C SER A 295 12.71 18.64 23.49
N ALA A 296 12.68 19.63 24.38
CA ALA A 296 11.70 20.72 24.39
C ALA A 296 11.52 21.40 23.01
N GLN A 297 12.28 20.98 22.00
CA GLN A 297 12.43 21.61 20.70
C GLN A 297 12.23 20.63 19.54
N LEU A 298 11.95 19.32 19.76
CA LEU A 298 11.68 18.37 18.65
C LEU A 298 10.51 18.84 17.77
N CYS A 299 9.58 19.63 18.32
CA CYS A 299 8.35 20.04 17.65
C CYS A 299 7.98 21.52 17.87
N GLY A 300 8.94 22.42 18.00
CA GLY A 300 8.68 23.88 17.95
C GLY A 300 7.78 24.53 19.02
N GLY A 301 7.16 23.75 19.92
CA GLY A 301 6.35 24.21 21.05
C GLY A 301 6.92 23.73 22.39
N SER A 302 6.38 24.24 23.51
CA SER A 302 6.84 23.93 24.87
C SER A 302 7.04 22.42 25.09
N SER A 303 8.03 22.04 25.91
CA SER A 303 8.31 20.64 26.31
C SER A 303 7.13 19.90 26.94
N GLU A 304 6.02 20.60 27.16
CA GLU A 304 4.81 20.15 27.84
C GLU A 304 3.93 19.22 26.98
N PHE A 305 4.12 19.18 25.66
CA PHE A 305 3.23 18.44 24.75
C PHE A 305 3.42 16.92 24.74
N TYR A 306 4.63 16.43 24.99
CA TYR A 306 4.90 14.98 24.96
C TYR A 306 4.85 14.35 26.36
N PHE A 307 5.19 15.13 27.39
CA PHE A 307 5.26 14.69 28.77
C PHE A 307 4.88 15.86 29.68
N LEU A 308 3.58 16.04 29.95
CA LEU A 308 3.12 17.03 30.92
C LEU A 308 3.85 16.81 32.26
N HIS A 309 4.41 17.89 32.80
CA HIS A 309 5.09 17.93 34.08
C HIS A 309 4.30 17.23 35.20
N ASN A 310 5.06 16.50 36.03
CA ASN A 310 4.71 15.97 37.34
C ASN A 310 3.35 15.26 37.45
N GLU A 311 3.40 13.93 37.49
CA GLU A 311 2.86 13.06 38.57
C GLU A 311 2.77 11.60 38.08
N GLY A 312 3.38 10.67 38.82
CA GLY A 312 3.15 9.22 38.73
C GLY A 312 4.37 8.35 38.38
N GLU A 313 5.44 8.32 39.19
CA GLU A 313 6.48 7.26 39.11
C GLU A 313 5.86 5.83 39.09
N ALA A 314 4.72 5.66 39.75
CA ALA A 314 3.95 4.42 39.78
C ALA A 314 3.52 3.92 38.39
N THR A 315 3.17 4.81 37.45
CA THR A 315 2.71 4.42 36.12
C THR A 315 3.87 3.92 35.26
N LEU A 316 5.03 4.59 35.30
CA LEU A 316 6.23 4.15 34.59
C LEU A 316 6.72 2.80 35.13
N GLN A 317 6.75 2.63 36.45
CA GLN A 317 7.16 1.36 37.06
C GLN A 317 6.22 0.22 36.64
N ARG A 318 4.90 0.45 36.60
CA ARG A 318 3.93 -0.54 36.09
C ARG A 318 4.18 -0.94 34.64
N PHE A 319 4.50 0.01 33.75
CA PHE A 319 4.86 -0.34 32.37
C PHE A 319 6.17 -1.13 32.29
N ILE A 320 7.17 -0.76 33.11
CA ILE A 320 8.42 -1.51 33.24
C ILE A 320 8.14 -2.94 33.72
N ASP A 321 7.26 -3.12 34.70
CA ASP A 321 6.89 -4.43 35.24
C ASP A 321 6.04 -5.25 34.24
N LEU A 322 5.24 -4.57 33.42
CA LEU A 322 4.48 -5.18 32.33
C LEU A 322 5.35 -5.56 31.13
N ALA A 323 6.51 -4.92 30.92
CA ALA A 323 7.31 -5.10 29.71
C ALA A 323 7.80 -6.54 29.50
N PRO A 324 8.40 -7.24 30.49
CA PRO A 324 9.04 -8.53 30.28
C PRO A 324 8.19 -9.58 29.55
N PRO A 325 6.91 -9.85 29.91
CA PRO A 325 6.10 -10.82 29.17
C PRO A 325 5.81 -10.37 27.72
N PHE A 326 5.68 -9.07 27.47
CA PHE A 326 5.55 -8.55 26.10
C PHE A 326 6.84 -8.69 25.31
N VAL A 327 8.00 -8.38 25.92
CA VAL A 327 9.31 -8.56 25.32
C VAL A 327 9.51 -10.00 24.90
N GLN A 328 9.30 -10.95 25.81
CA GLN A 328 9.43 -12.37 25.52
C GLN A 328 8.49 -12.81 24.40
N LYS A 329 7.22 -12.37 24.43
CA LYS A 329 6.24 -12.66 23.38
C LYS A 329 6.73 -12.17 22.01
N TYR A 330 7.16 -10.91 21.91
CA TYR A 330 7.56 -10.31 20.63
C TYR A 330 8.95 -10.78 20.17
N GLN A 331 9.87 -11.10 21.08
CA GLN A 331 11.13 -11.76 20.76
C GLN A 331 10.90 -13.14 20.16
N ALA A 332 10.06 -13.97 20.80
CA ALA A 332 9.69 -15.28 20.25
C ALA A 332 9.04 -15.16 18.87
N LEU A 333 8.20 -14.15 18.65
CA LEU A 333 7.63 -13.88 17.33
C LEU A 333 8.66 -13.40 16.30
N ALA A 334 9.64 -12.59 16.70
CA ALA A 334 10.67 -12.05 15.81
C ALA A 334 11.74 -13.09 15.45
N GLU A 335 12.01 -14.06 16.32
CA GLU A 335 12.93 -15.17 16.07
C GLU A 335 12.28 -16.31 15.27
N ASP A 336 10.95 -16.41 15.33
CA ASP A 336 10.19 -17.36 14.53
C ASP A 336 10.38 -17.07 13.02
N LEU A 337 10.46 -18.15 12.23
CA LEU A 337 10.64 -18.13 10.78
C LEU A 337 9.36 -18.51 10.04
N SER A 338 8.26 -18.72 10.76
CA SER A 338 6.96 -18.99 10.16
C SER A 338 6.53 -17.84 9.24
N PRO A 339 5.87 -18.15 8.11
CA PRO A 339 5.38 -17.12 7.21
C PRO A 339 4.32 -16.26 7.91
N VAL A 340 4.38 -14.95 7.68
CA VAL A 340 3.41 -13.98 8.19
C VAL A 340 2.49 -13.55 7.07
N GLU A 341 1.18 -13.60 7.31
CA GLU A 341 0.22 -12.96 6.43
C GLU A 341 0.33 -11.44 6.53
N LYS A 342 0.49 -10.79 5.38
CA LYS A 342 0.75 -9.36 5.28
C LYS A 342 -0.56 -8.65 4.97
N VAL A 343 -1.27 -8.17 5.99
CA VAL A 343 -2.60 -7.59 5.83
C VAL A 343 -2.57 -6.37 4.92
N PHE A 344 -1.53 -5.55 5.03
CA PHE A 344 -1.32 -4.41 4.14
C PHE A 344 -1.18 -4.77 2.66
N MET A 345 -0.59 -5.93 2.33
CA MET A 345 -0.52 -6.42 0.95
C MET A 345 -1.90 -6.90 0.48
N MET A 346 -2.59 -7.70 1.30
CA MET A 346 -3.95 -8.16 1.01
C MET A 346 -4.93 -6.98 0.83
N HIS A 347 -4.78 -5.93 1.63
CA HIS A 347 -5.54 -4.69 1.48
C HIS A 347 -5.27 -4.02 0.14
N LYS A 348 -4.01 -3.87 -0.27
CA LYS A 348 -3.68 -3.28 -1.57
C LYS A 348 -4.28 -4.07 -2.74
N ARG A 349 -4.36 -5.39 -2.63
CA ARG A 349 -5.06 -6.23 -3.62
C ARG A 349 -6.57 -5.99 -3.62
N LEU A 350 -7.17 -5.84 -2.44
CA LEU A 350 -8.59 -5.53 -2.28
C LEU A 350 -8.94 -4.14 -2.83
N GLU A 351 -8.07 -3.16 -2.59
CA GLU A 351 -8.13 -1.80 -3.14
C GLU A 351 -8.19 -1.83 -4.66
N HIS A 352 -7.20 -2.44 -5.32
CA HIS A 352 -7.21 -2.56 -6.77
C HIS A 352 -8.46 -3.27 -7.31
N TYR A 353 -8.98 -4.27 -6.59
CA TYR A 353 -10.22 -4.95 -6.99
C TYR A 353 -11.45 -4.06 -6.81
N ALA A 354 -11.57 -3.33 -5.71
CA ALA A 354 -12.70 -2.43 -5.49
C ALA A 354 -12.68 -1.24 -6.47
N ASP A 355 -11.49 -0.66 -6.70
CA ASP A 355 -11.26 0.44 -7.64
C ASP A 355 -11.62 0.05 -9.08
N SER A 356 -11.45 -1.22 -9.46
CA SER A 356 -11.79 -1.67 -10.81
C SER A 356 -13.29 -1.58 -11.17
N PHE A 357 -14.17 -1.39 -10.17
CA PHE A 357 -15.60 -1.15 -10.39
C PHE A 357 -15.98 0.35 -10.39
N GLU A 358 -15.00 1.25 -10.25
CA GLU A 358 -15.21 2.69 -10.18
C GLU A 358 -14.41 3.42 -11.26
N ARG A 359 -15.11 4.01 -12.23
CA ARG A 359 -14.50 4.71 -13.36
C ARG A 359 -14.07 6.14 -13.04
N SER A 360 -14.68 6.75 -12.03
CA SER A 360 -14.31 8.09 -11.58
C SER A 360 -13.09 8.00 -10.67
N GLU A 361 -11.95 8.54 -11.12
CA GLU A 361 -10.73 8.60 -10.31
C GLU A 361 -10.97 9.30 -8.96
N LYS A 362 -11.82 10.33 -8.96
CA LYS A 362 -12.21 11.06 -7.75
C LYS A 362 -12.95 10.16 -6.76
N PHE A 363 -13.92 9.38 -7.22
CA PHE A 363 -14.70 8.49 -6.36
C PHE A 363 -13.92 7.23 -5.97
N SER A 364 -13.02 6.73 -6.82
CA SER A 364 -12.10 5.63 -6.49
C SER A 364 -11.16 6.05 -5.35
N LYS A 365 -10.49 7.21 -5.47
CA LYS A 365 -9.68 7.77 -4.37
C LYS A 365 -10.47 7.90 -3.07
N ASP A 366 -11.71 8.38 -3.16
CA ASP A 366 -12.58 8.48 -2.00
C ASP A 366 -12.99 7.12 -1.44
N MET A 367 -13.23 6.09 -2.24
CA MET A 367 -13.66 4.76 -1.78
C MET A 367 -12.68 4.20 -0.74
N CYS A 368 -11.40 4.45 -0.96
CA CYS A 368 -10.27 3.97 -0.15
C CYS A 368 -9.95 4.89 1.05
N THR A 369 -10.81 5.86 1.38
CA THR A 369 -10.69 6.67 2.61
C THR A 369 -11.58 6.16 3.74
N LEU A 370 -11.16 6.36 5.00
CA LEU A 370 -11.97 6.02 6.19
C LEU A 370 -13.27 6.84 6.21
N GLN A 371 -14.29 6.27 6.85
CA GLN A 371 -15.54 6.97 7.10
C GLN A 371 -15.39 8.06 8.15
N ARG A 372 -16.19 9.13 8.02
CA ARG A 372 -16.32 10.16 9.05
C ARG A 372 -17.50 9.77 9.96
N GLY A 373 -17.23 9.45 11.22
CA GLY A 373 -18.23 9.42 12.30
C GLY A 373 -19.09 8.16 12.45
N HIS A 374 -18.53 6.94 12.36
CA HIS A 374 -19.32 5.71 12.46
C HIS A 374 -19.90 5.40 13.86
N GLU A 375 -19.56 6.12 14.94
CA GLU A 375 -20.30 5.99 16.21
C GLU A 375 -20.61 7.35 16.84
N SER A 376 -21.91 7.68 16.88
CA SER A 376 -22.50 8.92 17.38
C SER A 376 -22.35 9.19 18.89
N SER A 377 -21.41 8.56 19.58
CA SER A 377 -21.09 8.83 20.99
C SER A 377 -19.60 9.04 21.26
N ARG A 378 -18.73 8.80 20.27
CA ARG A 378 -17.29 9.08 20.35
C ARG A 378 -16.85 9.54 18.97
N ARG A 379 -16.29 10.76 18.88
CA ARG A 379 -15.55 11.17 17.69
C ARG A 379 -14.47 10.11 17.44
N GLU A 380 -14.71 9.17 16.54
CA GLU A 380 -13.67 8.29 15.99
C GLU A 380 -12.73 9.17 15.16
N ASN A 381 -11.92 9.95 15.88
CA ASN A 381 -10.83 10.70 15.33
C ASN A 381 -9.76 9.69 14.95
N ARG A 382 -9.76 9.25 13.68
CA ARG A 382 -8.60 8.63 12.99
C ARG A 382 -7.87 7.64 13.88
N HIS A 383 -8.30 6.37 13.84
CA HIS A 383 -7.87 5.28 14.73
C HIS A 383 -6.36 5.06 14.94
N TYR A 384 -5.47 5.83 14.29
CA TYR A 384 -4.02 5.82 14.50
C TYR A 384 -3.36 7.16 14.09
N GLY A 385 -4.08 8.30 14.15
CA GLY A 385 -3.59 9.59 13.64
C GLY A 385 -3.50 9.71 12.12
N TRP A 386 -4.01 8.74 11.35
CA TRP A 386 -3.99 8.73 9.90
C TRP A 386 -4.97 9.77 9.41
N GLN A 387 -4.44 10.90 8.95
CA GLN A 387 -5.20 11.83 8.14
C GLN A 387 -5.37 11.19 6.77
N LEU A 388 -6.38 10.35 6.65
CA LEU A 388 -6.87 10.05 5.32
C LEU A 388 -7.50 11.33 4.77
N PRO A 389 -7.34 11.60 3.47
CA PRO A 389 -8.04 12.68 2.81
C PRO A 389 -9.52 12.63 3.21
N GLY A 390 -10.09 13.80 3.50
CA GLY A 390 -11.54 13.90 3.59
C GLY A 390 -12.13 13.40 2.28
N HIS A 391 -13.29 12.74 2.34
CA HIS A 391 -14.01 12.44 1.11
C HIS A 391 -14.36 13.74 0.40
N SER A 392 -14.40 13.70 -0.93
CA SER A 392 -14.80 14.83 -1.72
C SER A 392 -16.20 15.30 -1.33
N LEU A 393 -16.35 16.60 -1.04
CA LEU A 393 -17.66 17.20 -0.74
C LEU A 393 -18.63 16.93 -1.88
N GLY A 394 -19.78 16.32 -1.58
CA GLY A 394 -20.80 15.96 -2.57
C GLY A 394 -20.69 14.54 -3.13
N ASN A 395 -19.71 13.72 -2.69
CA ASN A 395 -19.64 12.33 -3.10
C ASN A 395 -20.94 11.59 -2.69
N PRO A 396 -21.71 11.01 -3.63
CA PRO A 396 -22.98 10.38 -3.29
C PRO A 396 -22.80 9.11 -2.46
N PHE A 397 -21.69 8.39 -2.66
CA PHE A 397 -21.38 7.11 -2.00
C PHE A 397 -20.90 7.25 -0.55
N LYS A 398 -20.56 8.47 -0.16
CA LYS A 398 -20.19 8.82 1.22
C LYS A 398 -21.21 9.78 1.80
N GLY A 399 -21.71 9.46 2.99
CA GLY A 399 -22.73 10.27 3.64
C GLY A 399 -22.37 10.60 5.08
N TYR A 400 -23.17 11.42 5.74
CA TYR A 400 -22.93 11.82 7.13
C TYR A 400 -23.36 10.75 8.14
N SER A 401 -24.22 9.82 7.73
CA SER A 401 -24.70 8.70 8.55
C SER A 401 -24.23 7.36 7.98
N PRO A 402 -23.91 6.35 8.80
CA PRO A 402 -23.63 4.98 8.34
C PRO A 402 -24.67 4.42 7.35
N SER A 403 -25.95 4.73 7.57
CA SER A 403 -27.06 4.32 6.68
C SER A 403 -27.07 5.02 5.32
N SER A 404 -26.29 6.09 5.16
CA SER A 404 -26.18 6.86 3.91
C SER A 404 -24.90 6.56 3.12
N TYR A 405 -24.04 5.66 3.62
CA TYR A 405 -22.90 5.17 2.86
C TYR A 405 -23.32 4.09 1.88
N HIS A 406 -22.56 3.96 0.82
CA HIS A 406 -22.61 2.78 0.00
C HIS A 406 -21.95 1.59 0.77
N PRO A 407 -22.52 0.37 0.72
CA PRO A 407 -22.08 -0.77 1.53
C PRO A 407 -20.60 -1.16 1.34
N VAL A 408 -20.07 -0.98 0.13
CA VAL A 408 -18.65 -1.24 -0.16
C VAL A 408 -17.76 -0.33 0.66
N GLU A 409 -18.01 0.98 0.70
CA GLU A 409 -17.24 1.98 1.46
C GLU A 409 -17.25 1.69 2.95
N LEU A 410 -18.40 1.21 3.46
CA LEU A 410 -18.53 0.80 4.85
C LEU A 410 -17.68 -0.44 5.16
N ALA A 411 -17.77 -1.47 4.33
CA ALA A 411 -16.96 -2.67 4.48
C ALA A 411 -15.46 -2.39 4.29
N PHE A 412 -15.11 -1.52 3.34
CA PHE A 412 -13.75 -1.12 3.04
C PHE A 412 -13.13 -0.31 4.19
N SER A 413 -13.90 0.59 4.81
CA SER A 413 -13.46 1.31 6.01
C SER A 413 -13.10 0.35 7.16
N ARG A 414 -13.84 -0.75 7.33
CA ARG A 414 -13.48 -1.81 8.29
C ARG A 414 -12.20 -2.54 7.90
N ALA A 415 -12.01 -2.79 6.60
CA ALA A 415 -10.79 -3.39 6.08
C ALA A 415 -9.56 -2.50 6.34
N ILE A 416 -9.68 -1.18 6.19
CA ILE A 416 -8.62 -0.22 6.53
C ILE A 416 -8.26 -0.31 8.02
N ILE A 417 -9.26 -0.30 8.91
CA ILE A 417 -9.04 -0.42 10.36
C ILE A 417 -8.33 -1.74 10.70
N ALA A 418 -8.80 -2.85 10.13
CA ALA A 418 -8.19 -4.15 10.35
C ALA A 418 -6.75 -4.23 9.79
N LYS A 419 -6.50 -3.58 8.65
CA LYS A 419 -5.17 -3.46 8.05
C LYS A 419 -4.23 -2.66 8.94
N ASP A 420 -4.66 -1.53 9.48
CA ASP A 420 -3.84 -0.71 10.40
C ASP A 420 -3.53 -1.47 11.70
N LYS A 421 -4.45 -2.33 12.16
CA LYS A 421 -4.22 -3.28 13.25
C LYS A 421 -3.36 -4.48 12.86
N GLU A 422 -3.08 -4.74 11.58
CA GLU A 422 -2.56 -6.05 11.14
C GLU A 422 -3.39 -7.23 11.70
N ASP A 423 -4.71 -7.05 11.82
CA ASP A 423 -5.64 -8.10 12.24
C ASP A 423 -6.15 -8.87 11.01
N VAL A 424 -5.51 -10.01 10.77
CA VAL A 424 -5.83 -10.93 9.68
C VAL A 424 -7.30 -11.37 9.70
N THR A 425 -7.86 -11.66 10.88
CA THR A 425 -9.20 -12.25 10.99
C THR A 425 -10.27 -11.19 10.72
N GLU A 426 -10.12 -10.03 11.36
CA GLU A 426 -11.00 -8.87 11.14
C GLU A 426 -10.92 -8.41 9.67
N PHE A 427 -9.72 -8.41 9.08
CA PHE A 427 -9.52 -8.02 7.68
C PHE A 427 -10.23 -8.98 6.72
N LYS A 428 -10.04 -10.30 6.89
CA LYS A 428 -10.70 -11.29 6.01
C LYS A 428 -12.22 -11.23 6.11
N ALA A 429 -12.75 -10.98 7.31
CA ALA A 429 -14.18 -10.75 7.51
C ALA A 429 -14.66 -9.47 6.80
N ALA A 430 -13.93 -8.37 6.92
CA ALA A 430 -14.25 -7.11 6.21
C ALA A 430 -14.16 -7.26 4.69
N ARG A 431 -13.12 -7.93 4.18
CA ARG A 431 -12.97 -8.29 2.76
C ARG A 431 -14.17 -9.11 2.28
N ALA A 432 -14.60 -10.12 3.05
CA ALA A 432 -15.75 -10.92 2.68
C ALA A 432 -17.04 -10.08 2.52
N LEU A 433 -17.21 -9.03 3.32
CA LEU A 433 -18.31 -8.07 3.18
C LEU A 433 -18.18 -7.24 1.90
N VAL A 434 -16.98 -6.77 1.54
CA VAL A 434 -16.74 -6.08 0.26
C VAL A 434 -17.09 -6.99 -0.92
N LEU A 435 -16.61 -8.24 -0.90
CA LEU A 435 -16.86 -9.20 -1.98
C LEU A 435 -18.32 -9.60 -2.11
N LYS A 436 -19.08 -9.62 -1.01
CA LYS A 436 -20.52 -9.87 -1.05
C LYS A 436 -21.24 -8.88 -1.97
N GLU A 437 -20.80 -7.62 -1.99
CA GLU A 437 -21.40 -6.54 -2.77
C GLU A 437 -20.84 -6.47 -4.20
N LEU A 438 -19.55 -6.79 -4.39
CA LEU A 438 -18.88 -6.69 -5.70
C LEU A 438 -19.02 -7.93 -6.58
N GLU A 439 -19.07 -9.16 -6.02
CA GLU A 439 -19.15 -10.38 -6.83
C GLU A 439 -20.40 -10.47 -7.73
N PRO A 440 -21.60 -10.00 -7.33
CA PRO A 440 -22.73 -9.89 -8.25
C PRO A 440 -22.43 -8.99 -9.46
N GLN A 441 -21.69 -7.90 -9.25
CA GLN A 441 -21.29 -6.98 -10.33
C GLN A 441 -20.25 -7.64 -11.24
N TYR A 442 -19.28 -8.34 -10.66
CA TYR A 442 -18.30 -9.12 -11.43
C TYR A 442 -18.98 -10.14 -12.35
N ARG A 443 -20.04 -10.83 -11.89
CA ARG A 443 -20.81 -11.74 -12.76
C ARG A 443 -21.48 -11.02 -13.94
N ARG A 444 -22.03 -9.82 -13.72
CA ARG A 444 -22.59 -9.00 -14.81
C ARG A 444 -21.50 -8.58 -15.80
N MET A 445 -20.31 -8.26 -15.30
CA MET A 445 -19.17 -7.92 -16.13
C MET A 445 -18.68 -9.10 -16.98
N ILE A 446 -18.67 -10.32 -16.44
CA ILE A 446 -18.40 -11.53 -17.25
C ILE A 446 -19.49 -11.77 -18.31
N ASP A 447 -20.75 -11.42 -18.04
CA ASP A 447 -21.79 -11.44 -19.06
C ASP A 447 -21.58 -10.33 -20.11
N ALA A 448 -21.14 -9.14 -19.69
CA ALA A 448 -20.79 -8.03 -20.56
C ALA A 448 -19.65 -8.41 -21.52
N SER A 449 -18.58 -9.05 -21.03
CA SER A 449 -17.47 -9.49 -21.88
C SER A 449 -17.92 -10.51 -22.93
N LYS A 450 -18.75 -11.48 -22.55
CA LYS A 450 -19.33 -12.44 -23.52
C LYS A 450 -20.16 -11.74 -24.59
N LYS A 451 -20.96 -10.74 -24.20
CA LYS A 451 -21.78 -9.96 -25.13
C LYS A 451 -20.94 -9.06 -26.02
N LEU A 452 -19.87 -8.46 -25.52
CA LEU A 452 -18.91 -7.68 -26.32
C LEU A 452 -18.25 -8.55 -27.38
N ARG A 453 -17.78 -9.74 -27.00
CA ARG A 453 -17.21 -10.69 -27.96
C ARG A 453 -18.21 -11.08 -29.05
N ALA A 454 -19.43 -11.43 -28.65
CA ALA A 454 -20.50 -11.77 -29.59
C ALA A 454 -20.85 -10.60 -30.53
N PHE A 455 -20.87 -9.37 -30.00
CA PHE A 455 -21.05 -8.15 -30.78
C PHE A 455 -19.93 -8.00 -31.81
N VAL A 456 -18.66 -8.00 -31.39
CA VAL A 456 -17.51 -7.85 -32.28
C VAL A 456 -17.52 -8.91 -33.38
N GLU A 457 -17.74 -10.18 -33.04
CA GLU A 457 -17.76 -11.28 -34.02
C GLU A 457 -18.91 -11.16 -35.04
N LYS A 458 -20.07 -10.65 -34.60
CA LYS A 458 -21.20 -10.38 -35.49
C LYS A 458 -20.88 -9.21 -36.42
N GLU A 459 -20.38 -8.11 -35.86
CA GLU A 459 -20.14 -6.86 -36.59
C GLU A 459 -18.95 -6.94 -37.55
N LYS A 460 -17.96 -7.81 -37.31
CA LYS A 460 -16.90 -8.14 -38.27
C LYS A 460 -17.43 -8.79 -39.55
N ARG A 461 -18.44 -9.66 -39.43
CA ARG A 461 -18.92 -10.47 -40.56
C ARG A 461 -19.83 -9.68 -41.49
N SER A 462 -20.69 -8.85 -40.91
CA SER A 462 -21.80 -8.24 -41.66
C SER A 462 -22.23 -6.89 -41.09
N GLY A 463 -21.32 -6.15 -40.44
CA GLY A 463 -21.70 -4.93 -39.73
C GLY A 463 -20.62 -3.85 -39.73
N VAL A 464 -20.63 -3.02 -38.69
CA VAL A 464 -19.82 -1.79 -38.61
C VAL A 464 -18.31 -2.00 -38.70
N PHE A 465 -17.83 -3.20 -38.38
CA PHE A 465 -16.40 -3.55 -38.45
C PHE A 465 -16.02 -4.30 -39.73
N ARG A 466 -16.94 -4.47 -40.68
CA ARG A 466 -16.65 -5.10 -41.97
C ARG A 466 -15.97 -4.09 -42.89
N GLU A 467 -14.69 -4.33 -43.16
CA GLU A 467 -13.95 -3.61 -44.19
C GLU A 467 -14.31 -4.13 -45.58
N CYS A 468 -14.44 -3.23 -46.58
CA CYS A 468 -14.67 -3.67 -47.95
C CYS A 468 -13.39 -4.26 -48.55
N PHE A 469 -13.50 -5.50 -49.04
CA PHE A 469 -12.44 -6.15 -49.81
C PHE A 469 -12.25 -5.43 -51.16
N GLY A 470 -11.31 -4.50 -51.21
CA GLY A 470 -10.88 -3.84 -52.46
C GLY A 470 -10.42 -2.40 -52.30
N CYS A 471 -10.94 -1.66 -51.31
CA CYS A 471 -10.65 -0.23 -51.15
C CYS A 471 -10.07 0.16 -49.78
N GLY A 472 -10.14 -0.72 -48.77
CA GLY A 472 -9.69 -0.41 -47.41
C GLY A 472 -10.57 0.60 -46.66
N VAL A 473 -11.81 0.81 -47.12
CA VAL A 473 -12.77 1.77 -46.55
C VAL A 473 -14.02 1.02 -46.10
N PHE A 474 -14.64 1.48 -45.01
CA PHE A 474 -15.96 1.02 -44.55
C PHE A 474 -17.03 1.54 -45.52
N HIS A 475 -17.43 0.73 -46.50
CA HIS A 475 -18.51 1.09 -47.41
C HIS A 475 -19.89 0.95 -46.75
N GLN A 476 -20.83 1.80 -47.18
CA GLN A 476 -22.25 1.51 -47.02
C GLN A 476 -22.56 0.19 -47.74
N TYR A 477 -23.37 -0.67 -47.11
CA TYR A 477 -23.81 -1.95 -47.64
C TYR A 477 -24.20 -1.87 -49.13
N GLU A 478 -23.35 -2.37 -50.03
CA GLU A 478 -23.60 -2.25 -51.47
C GLU A 478 -24.67 -3.22 -52.00
N GLU A 479 -25.16 -4.17 -51.20
CA GLU A 479 -25.96 -5.28 -51.74
C GLU A 479 -27.48 -5.24 -51.49
N ASP A 480 -28.03 -4.28 -50.72
CA ASP A 480 -29.49 -4.11 -50.69
C ASP A 480 -29.93 -2.66 -50.35
N PRO A 481 -30.19 -1.80 -51.37
CA PRO A 481 -30.69 -0.45 -51.15
C PRO A 481 -32.08 -0.38 -50.49
N PHE A 482 -32.73 -1.52 -50.21
CA PHE A 482 -34.09 -1.57 -49.65
C PHE A 482 -34.22 -2.20 -48.25
N ASN A 483 -33.19 -2.78 -47.61
CA ASN A 483 -33.39 -3.54 -46.36
C ASN A 483 -32.58 -3.15 -45.10
N SER A 484 -31.49 -2.38 -45.16
CA SER A 484 -30.96 -1.74 -43.95
C SER A 484 -30.40 -0.36 -44.24
N THR A 485 -30.97 0.66 -43.60
CA THR A 485 -30.40 2.01 -43.66
C THR A 485 -29.32 2.12 -42.60
N LEU A 486 -28.22 2.81 -42.89
CA LEU A 486 -27.15 3.09 -41.91
C LEU A 486 -27.70 3.68 -40.59
N GLY A 487 -28.85 4.37 -40.65
CA GLY A 487 -29.59 4.82 -39.47
C GLY A 487 -30.08 3.69 -38.56
N THR A 488 -30.78 2.68 -39.11
CA THR A 488 -31.29 1.55 -38.33
C THR A 488 -30.17 0.71 -37.71
N ASP A 489 -29.01 0.63 -38.37
CA ASP A 489 -27.85 -0.08 -37.84
C ASP A 489 -27.14 0.69 -36.73
N LEU A 490 -26.98 2.00 -36.88
CA LEU A 490 -26.40 2.85 -35.82
C LEU A 490 -27.26 2.84 -34.55
N ASP A 491 -28.60 2.88 -34.70
CA ASP A 491 -29.54 2.76 -33.58
C ASP A 491 -29.34 1.43 -32.85
N ARG A 492 -29.18 0.33 -33.61
CA ARG A 492 -28.91 -1.00 -33.07
C ARG A 492 -27.57 -1.04 -32.34
N TYR A 493 -26.49 -0.46 -32.89
CA TYR A 493 -25.18 -0.44 -32.25
C TYR A 493 -25.22 0.30 -30.92
N ILE A 494 -25.79 1.51 -30.91
CA ILE A 494 -25.93 2.31 -29.70
C ILE A 494 -26.74 1.54 -28.67
N TYR A 495 -27.85 0.93 -29.06
CA TYR A 495 -28.69 0.14 -28.16
C TYR A 495 -27.96 -1.08 -27.57
N GLU A 496 -27.30 -1.88 -28.41
CA GLU A 496 -26.58 -3.09 -27.97
C GLU A 496 -25.40 -2.71 -27.04
N LEU A 497 -24.60 -1.71 -27.43
CA LEU A 497 -23.45 -1.25 -26.62
C LEU A 497 -23.90 -0.55 -25.34
N ASP A 498 -24.98 0.24 -25.34
CA ASP A 498 -25.54 0.85 -24.12
C ASP A 498 -26.05 -0.24 -23.16
N LYS A 499 -26.74 -1.27 -23.67
CA LYS A 499 -27.16 -2.43 -22.88
C LYS A 499 -25.99 -3.17 -22.24
N ILE A 500 -24.87 -3.32 -22.97
CA ILE A 500 -23.64 -3.89 -22.43
C ILE A 500 -23.02 -2.97 -21.38
N ALA A 501 -22.88 -1.67 -21.66
CA ALA A 501 -22.34 -0.68 -20.72
C ALA A 501 -23.15 -0.62 -19.42
N ASN A 502 -24.46 -0.80 -19.49
CA ASN A 502 -25.33 -0.88 -18.31
C ASN A 502 -25.02 -2.07 -17.40
N LEU A 503 -24.44 -3.16 -17.90
CA LEU A 503 -23.99 -4.29 -17.06
C LEU A 503 -22.76 -3.94 -16.22
N LEU A 504 -21.93 -3.01 -16.73
CA LEU A 504 -20.72 -2.49 -16.09
C LEU A 504 -21.01 -1.37 -15.10
N LYS A 505 -22.23 -0.82 -15.09
CA LYS A 505 -22.60 0.18 -14.09
C LYS A 505 -22.44 -0.40 -12.69
N ARG A 506 -21.77 0.39 -11.86
CA ARG A 506 -21.63 0.17 -10.44
C ARG A 506 -23.02 -0.07 -9.83
N ALA A 507 -23.18 -1.16 -9.08
CA ALA A 507 -24.44 -1.40 -8.37
C ALA A 507 -24.61 -0.36 -7.28
N MET A 508 -25.82 0.18 -7.15
CA MET A 508 -26.13 1.21 -6.17
C MET A 508 -27.40 0.80 -5.41
N PRO A 509 -27.39 0.83 -4.06
CA PRO A 509 -28.61 0.69 -3.29
C PRO A 509 -29.58 1.86 -3.53
N ASP A 510 -30.87 1.62 -3.29
CA ASP A 510 -31.94 2.59 -3.55
C ASP A 510 -31.69 3.95 -2.89
N HIS A 511 -31.17 3.99 -1.66
CA HIS A 511 -30.91 5.26 -0.97
C HIS A 511 -29.82 6.10 -1.64
N ILE A 512 -28.84 5.48 -2.30
CA ILE A 512 -27.81 6.18 -3.08
C ILE A 512 -28.39 6.63 -4.41
N GLN A 513 -29.19 5.78 -5.07
CA GLN A 513 -29.86 6.14 -6.33
C GLN A 513 -30.76 7.36 -6.12
N ILE A 514 -31.60 7.36 -5.08
CA ILE A 514 -32.46 8.50 -4.70
C ILE A 514 -31.62 9.77 -4.44
N LYS A 515 -30.42 9.65 -3.86
CA LYS A 515 -29.54 10.79 -3.60
C LYS A 515 -28.97 11.37 -4.89
N ILE A 516 -28.58 10.52 -5.84
CA ILE A 516 -28.12 10.93 -7.17
C ILE A 516 -29.26 11.62 -7.93
N ASP A 517 -30.43 10.98 -7.99
CA ASP A 517 -31.61 11.48 -8.71
C ASP A 517 -32.13 12.83 -8.17
N LYS A 518 -31.90 13.12 -6.88
CA LYS A 518 -32.21 14.42 -6.26
C LYS A 518 -31.28 15.57 -6.68
N GLY A 519 -30.37 15.34 -7.64
CA GLY A 519 -29.54 16.39 -8.23
C GLY A 519 -28.17 16.51 -7.59
N THR A 520 -27.49 15.39 -7.32
CA THR A 520 -26.07 15.45 -6.96
C THR A 520 -25.26 15.82 -8.20
N THR A 521 -25.10 17.12 -8.49
CA THR A 521 -24.35 17.66 -9.67
C THR A 521 -22.93 17.12 -9.78
N MET A 522 -22.36 16.68 -8.66
CA MET A 522 -21.04 16.04 -8.62
C MET A 522 -21.01 14.65 -9.27
N TYR A 523 -22.10 13.88 -9.18
CA TYR A 523 -22.14 12.55 -9.80
C TYR A 523 -22.04 12.69 -11.31
N ASP A 524 -22.92 13.50 -11.91
CA ASP A 524 -22.92 13.69 -13.35
C ASP A 524 -21.60 14.30 -13.85
N SER A 525 -21.07 15.32 -13.16
CA SER A 525 -19.80 15.93 -13.56
C SER A 525 -18.61 14.97 -13.47
N ALA A 526 -18.64 14.00 -12.55
CA ALA A 526 -17.58 13.00 -12.41
C ALA A 526 -17.55 11.96 -13.55
N TYR A 527 -18.70 11.70 -14.21
CA TYR A 527 -18.78 10.70 -15.29
C TYR A 527 -18.94 11.30 -16.68
N VAL A 528 -19.56 12.48 -16.83
CA VAL A 528 -19.92 13.05 -18.14
C VAL A 528 -18.73 13.28 -19.08
N HIS A 529 -17.55 13.55 -18.51
CA HIS A 529 -16.33 13.81 -19.28
C HIS A 529 -15.45 12.58 -19.52
N LEU A 530 -15.86 11.41 -19.03
CA LEU A 530 -15.12 10.17 -19.26
C LEU A 530 -15.26 9.71 -20.72
N SER A 531 -14.29 8.94 -21.18
CA SER A 531 -14.15 8.54 -22.58
C SER A 531 -15.39 7.85 -23.14
N ARG A 532 -15.98 6.90 -22.39
CA ARG A 532 -17.20 6.18 -22.78
C ARG A 532 -18.38 7.11 -23.03
N GLU A 533 -18.64 8.05 -22.13
CA GLU A 533 -19.76 8.99 -22.20
C GLU A 533 -19.57 9.92 -23.41
N LYS A 534 -18.34 10.42 -23.63
CA LYS A 534 -17.99 11.19 -24.83
C LYS A 534 -18.21 10.38 -26.12
N LEU A 535 -17.83 9.10 -26.15
CA LEU A 535 -18.02 8.23 -27.31
C LEU A 535 -19.51 7.96 -27.58
N PHE A 536 -20.32 7.70 -26.55
CA PHE A 536 -21.77 7.61 -26.69
C PHE A 536 -22.39 8.92 -27.18
N GLN A 537 -21.93 10.07 -26.69
CA GLN A 537 -22.38 11.38 -27.17
C GLN A 537 -22.06 11.57 -28.65
N LYS A 538 -20.83 11.23 -29.09
CA LYS A 538 -20.42 11.28 -30.51
C LYS A 538 -21.29 10.37 -31.39
N LEU A 539 -21.53 9.13 -30.97
CA LEU A 539 -22.40 8.20 -31.70
C LEU A 539 -23.86 8.69 -31.77
N ARG A 540 -24.41 9.21 -30.66
CA ARG A 540 -25.77 9.80 -30.62
C ARG A 540 -25.87 11.10 -31.39
N TRP A 541 -24.81 11.88 -31.48
CA TRP A 541 -24.75 13.06 -32.35
C TRP A 541 -24.82 12.62 -33.81
N MET A 542 -24.02 11.61 -34.20
CA MET A 542 -24.05 11.04 -35.55
C MET A 542 -25.41 10.42 -35.90
N GLN A 543 -26.10 9.84 -34.91
CA GLN A 543 -27.46 9.30 -35.05
C GLN A 543 -28.45 10.35 -35.57
N LYS A 544 -28.33 11.59 -35.07
CA LYS A 544 -29.21 12.73 -35.39
C LYS A 544 -28.88 13.42 -36.71
N GLN A 545 -27.70 13.17 -37.29
CA GLN A 545 -27.31 13.76 -38.57
C GLN A 545 -28.13 13.17 -39.73
N GLU A 546 -28.27 13.95 -40.81
CA GLU A 546 -28.86 13.47 -42.05
C GLU A 546 -28.04 12.32 -42.66
N VAL A 547 -28.68 11.46 -43.46
CA VAL A 547 -28.06 10.22 -43.99
C VAL A 547 -26.73 10.50 -44.73
N PHE A 548 -26.65 11.60 -45.47
CA PHE A 548 -25.46 11.99 -46.24
C PHE A 548 -24.30 12.52 -45.38
N ALA A 549 -24.58 12.99 -44.16
CA ALA A 549 -23.58 13.46 -43.22
C ALA A 549 -23.04 12.33 -42.32
N LYS A 550 -23.59 11.12 -42.40
CA LYS A 550 -23.13 9.96 -41.63
C LYS A 550 -21.92 9.31 -42.29
N ASP A 551 -20.74 9.55 -41.72
CA ASP A 551 -19.50 8.89 -42.14
C ASP A 551 -19.38 7.48 -41.47
N PRO A 552 -19.49 6.38 -42.24
CA PRO A 552 -19.35 5.03 -41.70
C PRO A 552 -17.97 4.75 -41.08
N SER A 553 -16.92 5.38 -41.59
CA SER A 553 -15.55 5.22 -41.08
C SER A 553 -15.42 5.78 -39.66
N GLN A 554 -15.95 6.99 -39.44
CA GLN A 554 -15.96 7.59 -38.10
C GLN A 554 -16.85 6.82 -37.12
N ILE A 555 -18.02 6.33 -37.56
CA ILE A 555 -18.87 5.47 -36.75
C ILE A 555 -18.11 4.22 -36.30
N SER A 556 -17.41 3.55 -37.24
CA SER A 556 -16.60 2.37 -36.95
C SER A 556 -15.46 2.67 -35.99
N LYS A 557 -14.70 3.75 -36.21
CA LYS A 557 -13.63 4.20 -35.30
C LYS A 557 -14.16 4.45 -33.89
N TRP A 558 -15.27 5.17 -33.72
CA TRP A 558 -15.83 5.46 -32.40
C TRP A 558 -16.44 4.22 -31.74
N ALA A 559 -17.15 3.37 -32.49
CA ALA A 559 -17.70 2.12 -31.98
C ALA A 559 -16.59 1.16 -31.53
N LYS A 560 -15.50 1.07 -32.29
CA LYS A 560 -14.30 0.29 -31.92
C LYS A 560 -13.70 0.80 -30.62
N ARG A 561 -13.39 2.11 -30.52
CA ARG A 561 -12.85 2.71 -29.29
C ARG A 561 -13.77 2.49 -28.09
N LEU A 562 -15.08 2.54 -28.29
CA LEU A 562 -16.07 2.26 -27.24
C LEU A 562 -16.04 0.80 -26.79
N VAL A 563 -15.96 -0.14 -27.73
CA VAL A 563 -15.79 -1.57 -27.42
C VAL A 563 -14.48 -1.81 -26.67
N GLU A 564 -13.38 -1.20 -27.08
CA GLU A 564 -12.07 -1.33 -26.42
C GLU A 564 -12.10 -0.76 -24.99
N ASP A 565 -12.72 0.40 -24.77
CA ASP A 565 -12.94 0.96 -23.43
C ASP A 565 -13.73 -0.02 -22.54
N LEU A 566 -14.87 -0.53 -23.02
CA LEU A 566 -15.69 -1.51 -22.30
C LEU A 566 -14.95 -2.82 -22.02
N TRP A 567 -14.14 -3.29 -22.98
CA TRP A 567 -13.35 -4.51 -22.87
C TRP A 567 -12.21 -4.36 -21.86
N SER A 568 -11.52 -3.22 -21.88
CA SER A 568 -10.42 -2.92 -20.96
C SER A 568 -10.87 -2.92 -19.50
N GLU A 569 -12.07 -2.41 -19.20
CA GLU A 569 -12.67 -2.47 -17.86
C GLU A 569 -12.93 -3.92 -17.42
N CYS A 570 -13.46 -4.76 -18.32
CA CYS A 570 -13.68 -6.18 -18.05
C CYS A 570 -12.36 -6.92 -17.76
N GLN A 571 -11.35 -6.65 -18.58
CA GLN A 571 -10.01 -7.21 -18.43
C GLN A 571 -9.41 -6.81 -17.09
N PHE A 572 -9.27 -5.50 -16.84
CA PHE A 572 -8.65 -4.96 -15.63
C PHE A 572 -9.26 -5.52 -14.34
N THR A 573 -10.59 -5.55 -14.26
CA THR A 573 -11.30 -6.11 -13.11
C THR A 573 -11.06 -7.61 -12.96
N SER A 574 -10.99 -8.36 -14.06
CA SER A 574 -10.67 -9.79 -14.00
C SER A 574 -9.27 -10.05 -13.47
N TRP A 575 -8.27 -9.28 -13.92
CA TRP A 575 -6.91 -9.35 -13.37
C TRP A 575 -6.84 -8.98 -11.90
N ALA A 576 -7.51 -7.91 -11.50
CA ALA A 576 -7.54 -7.48 -10.10
C ALA A 576 -8.11 -8.60 -9.23
N ARG A 577 -9.15 -9.29 -9.71
CA ARG A 577 -9.73 -10.47 -9.05
C ARG A 577 -8.78 -11.65 -8.98
N GLU A 578 -8.06 -11.98 -10.06
CA GLU A 578 -7.05 -13.04 -10.05
C GLU A 578 -5.90 -12.74 -9.08
N CYS A 579 -5.59 -11.46 -8.89
CA CYS A 579 -4.57 -11.00 -7.95
C CYS A 579 -5.05 -10.92 -6.49
N LEU A 580 -6.37 -10.92 -6.26
CA LEU A 580 -6.99 -10.60 -4.97
C LEU A 580 -6.46 -11.43 -3.79
N PHE A 581 -6.16 -12.71 -4.02
CA PHE A 581 -5.76 -13.67 -2.99
C PHE A 581 -4.30 -14.13 -3.12
N LYS A 582 -3.46 -13.43 -3.91
CA LYS A 582 -2.05 -13.83 -4.11
C LYS A 582 -1.22 -13.70 -2.84
N ASP A 583 -1.63 -12.83 -1.92
CA ASP A 583 -0.94 -12.54 -0.67
C ASP A 583 -1.57 -13.28 0.55
N ASP A 584 -2.58 -14.13 0.32
CA ASP A 584 -3.14 -15.03 1.34
C ASP A 584 -2.29 -16.30 1.46
N ILE A 585 -1.83 -16.58 2.68
CA ILE A 585 -0.98 -17.75 2.97
C ILE A 585 -1.81 -18.87 3.64
N THR A 586 -2.87 -18.49 4.34
CA THR A 586 -3.86 -19.37 4.98
C THR A 586 -5.19 -19.30 4.22
N ASP A 587 -6.26 -19.80 4.84
CA ASP A 587 -7.60 -19.75 4.23
C ASP A 587 -8.01 -18.33 3.83
N ILE A 588 -8.65 -18.19 2.68
CA ILE A 588 -9.05 -16.89 2.13
C ILE A 588 -10.20 -16.21 2.89
N GLY A 589 -10.83 -16.91 3.85
CA GLY A 589 -11.85 -16.37 4.74
C GLY A 589 -13.20 -16.07 4.07
N CYS A 590 -13.42 -16.52 2.84
CA CYS A 590 -14.67 -16.29 2.11
C CYS A 590 -14.96 -17.40 1.08
N LYS A 591 -16.24 -17.54 0.70
CA LYS A 591 -16.70 -18.53 -0.28
C LYS A 591 -16.98 -17.85 -1.61
N ILE A 592 -16.02 -17.88 -2.52
CA ILE A 592 -16.18 -17.37 -3.89
C ILE A 592 -15.72 -18.38 -4.94
N ASN A 593 -16.28 -18.30 -6.15
CA ASN A 593 -15.84 -19.13 -7.26
C ASN A 593 -14.56 -18.58 -7.90
N ARG A 594 -13.40 -19.07 -7.48
CA ARG A 594 -12.09 -18.61 -7.99
C ARG A 594 -11.90 -18.79 -9.51
N LYS A 595 -12.60 -19.76 -10.12
CA LYS A 595 -12.49 -20.04 -11.56
C LYS A 595 -13.36 -19.14 -12.44
N LEU A 596 -14.28 -18.37 -11.85
CA LEU A 596 -15.12 -17.46 -12.61
C LEU A 596 -14.25 -16.39 -13.28
N GLY A 597 -14.34 -16.29 -14.61
CA GLY A 597 -13.64 -15.28 -15.41
C GLY A 597 -12.13 -15.46 -15.55
N GLN A 598 -11.59 -16.61 -15.09
CA GLN A 598 -10.17 -16.91 -15.18
C GLN A 598 -9.72 -16.97 -16.65
N GLY A 599 -8.60 -16.31 -16.96
CA GLY A 599 -8.01 -16.29 -18.31
C GLY A 599 -8.60 -15.22 -19.24
N LEU A 600 -9.58 -14.43 -18.81
CA LEU A 600 -10.11 -13.31 -19.60
C LEU A 600 -9.03 -12.27 -19.97
N MET A 601 -7.96 -12.18 -19.18
CA MET A 601 -6.83 -11.31 -19.47
C MET A 601 -5.96 -11.77 -20.64
N ASP A 602 -5.86 -13.08 -20.84
CA ASP A 602 -5.06 -13.66 -21.92
C ASP A 602 -5.86 -13.66 -23.24
N GLU A 603 -7.14 -13.30 -23.18
CA GLU A 603 -8.01 -13.16 -24.35
C GLU A 603 -7.91 -11.73 -24.91
N GLU A 604 -7.42 -11.62 -26.14
CA GLU A 604 -7.48 -10.38 -26.91
C GLU A 604 -8.75 -10.34 -27.76
N LEU A 605 -9.32 -9.14 -27.95
CA LEU A 605 -10.27 -8.92 -29.03
C LEU A 605 -9.45 -8.86 -30.31
N GLU A 606 -9.47 -9.93 -31.09
CA GLU A 606 -8.86 -9.93 -32.42
C GLU A 606 -9.54 -8.82 -33.25
N TRP A 607 -8.76 -7.91 -33.85
CA TRP A 607 -9.26 -6.93 -34.82
C TRP A 607 -8.72 -7.30 -36.20
N ILE A 608 -9.38 -6.84 -37.27
CA ILE A 608 -8.84 -6.99 -38.63
C ILE A 608 -7.62 -6.07 -38.77
N ASP A 609 -6.52 -6.59 -39.32
CA ASP A 609 -5.29 -5.85 -39.59
C ASP A 609 -5.58 -4.67 -40.53
N GLY A 610 -5.43 -3.43 -40.07
CA GLY A 610 -5.72 -2.23 -40.87
C GLY A 610 -6.17 -0.99 -40.08
N PHE A 611 -6.62 -1.16 -38.84
CA PHE A 611 -6.92 -0.04 -37.95
C PHE A 611 -5.63 0.55 -37.36
N GLY A 612 -4.98 1.47 -38.08
CA GLY A 612 -3.86 2.24 -37.58
C GLY A 612 -4.22 3.06 -36.33
N SER A 613 -3.24 3.25 -35.43
CA SER A 613 -3.32 4.18 -34.31
C SER A 613 -3.22 5.61 -34.82
N ASP A 614 -4.29 6.15 -35.39
CA ASP A 614 -4.35 7.57 -35.71
C ASP A 614 -4.60 8.34 -34.41
N ASP A 615 -3.58 9.09 -34.00
CA ASP A 615 -3.73 10.22 -33.08
C ASP A 615 -4.73 11.20 -33.68
N GLU A 616 -5.68 11.71 -32.87
CA GLU A 616 -5.97 13.16 -32.78
C GLU A 616 -7.21 13.51 -31.92
N ASP A 617 -7.02 14.63 -31.22
CA ASP A 617 -7.91 15.35 -30.30
C ASP A 617 -8.57 16.58 -31.00
N GLU A 618 -8.97 16.47 -32.27
CA GLU A 618 -9.52 17.61 -33.04
C GLU A 618 -11.03 17.92 -32.82
N PHE A 619 -11.69 17.34 -31.81
CA PHE A 619 -13.13 17.54 -31.64
C PHE A 619 -13.52 18.88 -30.97
N TYR A 620 -12.59 19.59 -30.31
CA TYR A 620 -12.92 20.81 -29.56
C TYR A 620 -12.97 22.10 -30.41
N GLY A 621 -12.58 22.08 -31.68
CA GLY A 621 -12.53 23.29 -32.52
C GLY A 621 -13.85 23.75 -33.14
N LEU A 622 -14.92 22.95 -33.08
CA LEU A 622 -16.14 23.20 -33.87
C LEU A 622 -17.35 23.73 -33.08
N HIS A 623 -17.28 23.80 -31.75
CA HIS A 623 -18.42 24.22 -30.91
C HIS A 623 -18.35 25.66 -30.36
N GLU A 624 -17.25 26.40 -30.56
CA GLU A 624 -17.12 27.81 -30.13
C GLU A 624 -17.50 28.85 -31.22
N LEU A 625 -17.96 28.43 -32.40
CA LEU A 625 -18.28 29.34 -33.52
C LEU A 625 -19.77 29.37 -33.92
N GLN A 626 -20.68 28.94 -33.06
CA GLN A 626 -22.13 28.99 -33.33
C GLN A 626 -23.00 29.65 -32.25
N GLU A 627 -22.39 30.45 -31.38
CA GLU A 627 -23.10 31.45 -30.59
C GLU A 627 -22.47 32.83 -30.84
N ASP A 628 -22.79 33.41 -32.01
CA ASP A 628 -22.80 34.86 -32.29
C ASP A 628 -23.86 35.16 -33.37
#